data_AF-J2SZL1-F1
#
_entry.id   AF-J2SZL1-F1
#
_cell.length_a   1.000
_cell.length_b   1.000
_cell.length_c   1.000
_cell.angle_alpha   90.00
_cell.angle_beta   90.00
_cell.angle_gamma   90.00
#
_symmetry.space_group_name_H-M   'P 1'
#
loop_
_entity.id
_entity.type
_entity.pdbx_description
1 polymer ?
#
loop_
_entity_poly.entity_id
_entity_poly.type
_entity_poly.pdbx_seq_one_letter_code
_entity_poly.pdbx_strand_id
1 'polypeptide(L)'
;MKHYPFIFFYLFCNVFIYAFQGSFWVYVFCFLAFSAVMVWGSFDIELGYFVNSITHKRTEIKEIALTFDDGPTEFTPKFLDLLQEYEIKATFFCIGKQIEKYPETFERIIREGHTVGNHTFSHSNQTGFLSTHKMVAEIEKCDEIISGVGHIKTDLYRPPFGVTNPNIAKAIRKTDKKSIGWNIRSLDTIIDDEKKIYKRVTGKIKPGGIILLHDTSEKTYHVLVDLLLFLKDKKYSTFTIDSIINLKKK
;
A
#
# COMPACT_ATOMS: atom_id res chain seq x y z
N MET A 1 -0.73 19.00 9.80
CA MET A 1 -0.83 18.58 11.22
C MET A 1 -0.39 19.75 12.04
N LYS A 2 -1.33 20.40 12.72
CA LYS A 2 -1.00 21.47 13.66
C LYS A 2 -0.15 20.84 14.78
N HIS A 3 0.95 21.48 15.20
CA HIS A 3 1.97 20.93 16.12
C HIS A 3 1.48 20.61 17.55
N TYR A 4 0.17 20.63 17.79
CA TYR A 4 -0.45 20.45 19.09
C TYR A 4 -0.12 19.14 19.82
N PRO A 5 0.01 17.97 19.16
CA PRO A 5 0.31 16.72 19.88
C PRO A 5 1.67 16.75 20.58
N PHE A 6 2.67 17.38 19.95
CA PHE A 6 4.01 17.50 20.52
C PHE A 6 4.03 18.50 21.69
N ILE A 7 3.29 19.61 21.57
CA ILE A 7 3.16 20.60 22.64
C ILE A 7 2.45 19.99 23.85
N PHE A 8 1.34 19.27 23.64
CA PHE A 8 0.62 18.59 24.72
C PHE A 8 1.44 17.46 25.36
N PHE A 9 2.18 16.69 24.56
CA PHE A 9 3.10 15.68 25.08
C PHE A 9 4.23 16.30 25.93
N TYR A 10 4.82 17.40 25.46
CA TYR A 10 5.84 18.14 26.20
C TYR A 10 5.29 18.73 27.51
N LEU A 11 4.11 19.35 27.49
CA LEU A 11 3.46 19.88 28.68
C LEU A 11 3.10 18.77 29.67
N PHE A 12 2.56 17.64 29.18
CA PHE A 12 2.27 16.46 30.00
C PHE A 12 3.53 15.92 30.68
N CYS A 13 4.64 15.77 29.93
CA CYS A 13 5.91 15.33 30.49
C CYS A 13 6.41 16.29 31.57
N ASN A 14 6.34 17.61 31.36
CA ASN A 14 6.78 18.58 32.36
C ASN A 14 5.91 18.57 33.62
N VAL A 15 4.58 18.47 33.50
CA VAL A 15 3.67 18.39 34.66
C VAL A 15 3.85 17.07 35.42
N PHE A 16 3.96 15.95 34.71
CA PHE A 16 4.20 14.63 35.31
C PHE A 16 5.55 14.63 36.05
N ILE A 17 6.61 15.12 35.43
CA ILE A 17 7.96 15.15 36.03
C ILE A 17 8.03 16.11 37.21
N TYR A 18 7.38 17.28 37.14
CA TYR A 18 7.25 18.18 38.28
C TYR A 18 6.51 17.52 39.46
N ALA A 19 5.43 16.79 39.17
CA ALA A 19 4.65 16.09 40.18
C ALA A 19 5.39 14.88 40.81
N PHE A 20 6.30 14.24 40.07
CA PHE A 20 6.98 13.01 40.49
C PHE A 20 8.50 13.14 40.71
N GLN A 21 9.04 14.38 40.74
CA GLN A 21 10.49 14.66 40.87
C GLN A 21 11.37 13.86 39.88
N GLY A 22 10.91 13.72 38.63
CA GLY A 22 11.59 12.91 37.63
C GLY A 22 12.99 13.44 37.29
N SER A 23 13.98 12.54 37.23
CA SER A 23 15.35 12.89 36.82
C SER A 23 15.45 13.18 35.32
N PHE A 24 16.58 13.75 34.86
CA PHE A 24 16.91 13.92 33.45
C PHE A 24 16.64 12.66 32.60
N TRP A 25 16.87 11.48 33.17
CA TRP A 25 16.65 10.19 32.51
C TRP A 25 15.19 9.91 32.16
N VAL A 26 14.23 10.50 32.87
CA VAL A 26 12.80 10.40 32.53
C VAL A 26 12.51 11.11 31.22
N TYR A 27 13.12 12.28 30.98
CA TYR A 27 12.97 12.99 29.70
C TYR A 27 13.55 12.18 28.53
N VAL A 28 14.73 11.58 28.72
CA VAL A 28 15.36 10.72 27.70
C VAL A 28 14.47 9.51 27.41
N PHE A 29 13.96 8.83 28.45
CA PHE A 29 13.06 7.70 28.30
C PHE A 29 11.78 8.08 27.54
N CYS A 30 11.10 9.15 27.95
CA CYS A 30 9.88 9.62 27.28
C CYS A 30 10.14 9.99 25.81
N PHE A 31 11.27 10.66 25.52
CA PHE A 31 11.66 10.99 24.15
C PHE A 31 11.94 9.75 23.30
N LEU A 32 12.65 8.76 23.83
CA LEU A 32 12.93 7.50 23.14
C LEU A 32 11.64 6.70 22.90
N ALA A 33 10.76 6.62 23.90
CA ALA A 33 9.47 5.95 23.78
C ALA A 33 8.59 6.63 22.71
N PHE A 34 8.49 7.96 22.74
CA PHE A 34 7.77 8.72 21.71
C PHE A 34 8.37 8.51 20.31
N SER A 35 9.70 8.54 20.19
CA SER A 35 10.39 8.31 18.92
C SER A 35 10.16 6.90 18.40
N ALA A 36 10.16 5.88 19.27
CA ALA A 36 9.86 4.51 18.90
C ALA A 36 8.42 4.35 18.38
N VAL A 37 7.43 5.00 19.04
CA VAL A 37 6.04 5.02 18.58
C VAL A 37 5.92 5.71 17.21
N MET A 38 6.60 6.84 17.02
CA MET A 38 6.61 7.55 15.74
C MET A 38 7.24 6.72 14.61
N VAL A 39 8.33 6.01 14.89
CA VAL A 39 8.96 5.09 13.93
C VAL A 39 8.02 3.94 13.62
N TRP A 40 7.44 3.29 14.62
CA TRP A 40 6.48 2.20 14.39
C TRP A 40 5.28 2.66 13.56
N GLY A 41 4.67 3.79 13.91
CA GLY A 41 3.58 4.40 13.15
C GLY A 41 3.97 4.80 11.71
N SER A 42 5.26 4.96 11.41
CA SER A 42 5.75 5.21 10.06
C SER A 42 5.79 3.95 9.19
N PHE A 43 6.08 2.80 9.78
CA PHE A 43 6.29 1.53 9.06
C PHE A 43 5.09 0.58 9.12
N ASP A 44 4.10 0.86 9.96
CA ASP A 44 2.87 0.08 10.09
C ASP A 44 1.67 0.84 9.51
N ILE A 45 1.34 0.53 8.25
CA ILE A 45 0.26 1.17 7.51
C ILE A 45 -1.14 0.84 8.08
N GLU A 46 -1.27 -0.24 8.86
CA GLU A 46 -2.55 -0.63 9.48
C GLU A 46 -2.92 0.28 10.67
N LEU A 47 -1.94 0.89 11.33
CA LEU A 47 -2.19 1.82 12.44
C LEU A 47 -2.84 3.13 12.00
N GLY A 48 -2.73 3.50 10.72
CA GLY A 48 -3.27 4.76 10.21
C GLY A 48 -2.65 6.01 10.85
N TYR A 49 -1.45 5.90 11.41
CA TYR A 49 -0.88 6.91 12.32
C TYR A 49 -0.63 8.26 11.65
N PHE A 50 0.03 8.28 10.49
CA PHE A 50 0.25 9.51 9.71
C PHE A 50 -0.74 9.68 8.55
N VAL A 51 -1.20 8.57 8.00
CA VAL A 51 -2.08 8.49 6.82
C VAL A 51 -3.14 7.45 7.11
N ASN A 52 -4.41 7.82 6.97
CA ASN A 52 -5.50 6.87 7.08
C ASN A 52 -5.64 6.10 5.75
N SER A 53 -5.01 4.92 5.68
CA SER A 53 -5.02 4.06 4.51
C SER A 53 -6.15 3.03 4.57
N ILE A 54 -6.76 2.72 3.42
CA ILE A 54 -7.69 1.60 3.33
C ILE A 54 -6.87 0.31 3.33
N THR A 55 -6.94 -0.47 4.41
CA THR A 55 -6.18 -1.73 4.57
C THR A 55 -7.02 -2.99 4.46
N HIS A 56 -8.35 -2.84 4.53
CA HIS A 56 -9.33 -3.90 4.34
C HIS A 56 -10.72 -3.31 4.05
N LYS A 57 -11.60 -4.13 3.47
CA LYS A 57 -13.03 -3.89 3.40
C LYS A 57 -13.68 -4.42 4.67
N ARG A 58 -14.56 -3.64 5.31
CA ARG A 58 -15.35 -4.11 6.45
C ARG A 58 -16.54 -4.90 5.92
N THR A 59 -16.46 -6.22 5.97
CA THR A 59 -17.47 -7.13 5.41
C THR A 59 -17.34 -8.51 6.03
N GLU A 60 -18.46 -9.24 6.13
CA GLU A 60 -18.48 -10.66 6.48
C GLU A 60 -18.50 -11.55 5.21
N ILE A 61 -18.66 -10.94 4.04
CA ILE A 61 -18.63 -11.65 2.75
C ILE A 61 -17.20 -12.17 2.54
N LYS A 62 -17.09 -13.45 2.16
CA LYS A 62 -15.82 -14.08 1.80
C LYS A 62 -15.31 -13.53 0.47
N GLU A 63 -14.81 -12.31 0.50
CA GLU A 63 -14.21 -11.61 -0.64
C GLU A 63 -12.87 -11.02 -0.22
N ILE A 64 -11.89 -10.99 -1.11
CA ILE A 64 -10.57 -10.36 -0.88
C ILE A 64 -10.16 -9.49 -2.07
N ALA A 65 -9.22 -8.58 -1.88
CA ALA A 65 -8.54 -7.91 -2.99
C ALA A 65 -7.15 -8.52 -3.20
N LEU A 66 -6.90 -8.93 -4.45
CA LEU A 66 -5.55 -9.17 -4.93
C LEU A 66 -4.96 -7.85 -5.41
N THR A 67 -3.82 -7.46 -4.87
CA THR A 67 -3.14 -6.23 -5.26
C THR A 67 -1.68 -6.49 -5.57
N PHE A 68 -1.19 -5.90 -6.66
CA PHE A 68 0.17 -6.07 -7.16
C PHE A 68 0.89 -4.71 -7.20
N ASP A 69 2.08 -4.65 -6.61
CA ASP A 69 2.93 -3.46 -6.62
C ASP A 69 4.12 -3.64 -7.57
N ASP A 70 4.71 -2.52 -7.96
CA ASP A 70 5.97 -2.37 -8.72
C ASP A 70 5.90 -2.61 -10.24
N GLY A 71 4.82 -3.22 -10.74
CA GLY A 71 4.61 -3.41 -12.17
C GLY A 71 4.33 -2.11 -12.97
N PRO A 72 4.13 -2.23 -14.30
CA PRO A 72 4.31 -3.47 -15.09
C PRO A 72 5.77 -3.89 -15.27
N THR A 73 6.02 -5.18 -15.51
CA THR A 73 7.32 -5.77 -15.83
C THR A 73 7.19 -6.82 -16.93
N GLU A 74 8.28 -7.49 -17.31
CA GLU A 74 8.25 -8.65 -18.20
C GLU A 74 7.44 -9.84 -17.65
N PHE A 75 7.20 -9.90 -16.34
CA PHE A 75 6.40 -10.97 -15.73
C PHE A 75 4.90 -10.65 -15.72
N THR A 76 4.53 -9.36 -15.66
CA THR A 76 3.12 -8.92 -15.57
C THR A 76 2.19 -9.58 -16.60
N PRO A 77 2.56 -9.78 -17.88
CA PRO A 77 1.71 -10.50 -18.82
C PRO A 77 1.29 -11.90 -18.36
N LYS A 78 2.18 -12.68 -17.72
CA LYS A 78 1.85 -14.00 -17.17
C LYS A 78 0.82 -13.92 -16.05
N PHE A 79 0.89 -12.88 -15.21
CA PHE A 79 -0.09 -12.64 -14.16
C PHE A 79 -1.46 -12.30 -14.76
N LEU A 80 -1.48 -11.46 -15.80
CA LEU A 80 -2.72 -11.11 -16.52
C LEU A 80 -3.37 -12.33 -17.16
N ASP A 81 -2.60 -13.17 -17.85
CA ASP A 81 -3.08 -14.43 -18.44
C ASP A 81 -3.74 -15.32 -17.38
N LEU A 82 -3.09 -15.49 -16.22
CA LEU A 82 -3.60 -16.31 -15.12
C LEU A 82 -4.86 -15.70 -14.49
N LEU A 83 -4.90 -14.38 -14.28
CA LEU A 83 -6.10 -13.71 -13.76
C LEU A 83 -7.27 -13.82 -14.73
N GLN A 84 -7.01 -13.75 -16.04
CA GLN A 84 -8.01 -13.93 -17.08
C GLN A 84 -8.56 -15.36 -17.09
N GLU A 85 -7.70 -16.38 -16.97
CA GLU A 85 -8.12 -17.80 -16.91
C GLU A 85 -9.08 -18.06 -15.74
N TYR A 86 -8.87 -17.39 -14.60
CA TYR A 86 -9.73 -17.51 -13.42
C TYR A 86 -10.88 -16.49 -13.41
N GLU A 87 -11.03 -15.66 -14.44
CA GLU A 87 -12.01 -14.58 -14.55
C GLU A 87 -11.96 -13.57 -13.38
N ILE A 88 -10.77 -13.35 -12.82
CA ILE A 88 -10.54 -12.49 -11.66
C ILE A 88 -10.05 -11.11 -12.09
N LYS A 89 -10.53 -10.06 -11.42
CA LYS A 89 -9.98 -8.71 -11.53
C LYS A 89 -9.19 -8.34 -10.27
N ALA A 90 -7.99 -7.82 -10.46
CA ALA A 90 -7.10 -7.35 -9.41
C ALA A 90 -6.88 -5.82 -9.47
N THR A 91 -6.10 -5.29 -8.53
CA THR A 91 -5.65 -3.89 -8.55
C THR A 91 -4.14 -3.81 -8.66
N PHE A 92 -3.61 -3.07 -9.63
CA PHE A 92 -2.19 -2.87 -9.86
C PHE A 92 -1.77 -1.46 -9.46
N PHE A 93 -0.80 -1.33 -8.56
CA PHE A 93 -0.17 -0.07 -8.20
C PHE A 93 1.12 0.08 -9.00
N CYS A 94 1.02 0.83 -10.10
CA CYS A 94 2.07 0.88 -11.09
C CYS A 94 3.06 2.02 -10.83
N ILE A 95 4.33 1.76 -11.09
CA ILE A 95 5.40 2.77 -11.04
C ILE A 95 5.44 3.52 -12.37
N GLY A 96 5.49 4.85 -12.35
CA GLY A 96 5.48 5.66 -13.57
C GLY A 96 6.59 5.30 -14.57
N LYS A 97 7.83 5.10 -14.10
CA LYS A 97 8.95 4.63 -14.94
C LYS A 97 8.70 3.27 -15.60
N GLN A 98 7.97 2.39 -14.93
CA GLN A 98 7.66 1.07 -15.46
C GLN A 98 6.57 1.14 -16.53
N ILE A 99 5.60 2.04 -16.36
CA ILE A 99 4.60 2.33 -17.40
C ILE A 99 5.30 2.87 -18.67
N GLU A 100 6.27 3.78 -18.53
CA GLU A 100 7.06 4.27 -19.67
C GLU A 100 7.84 3.13 -20.37
N LYS A 101 8.30 2.14 -19.62
CA LYS A 101 9.07 1.01 -20.14
C LYS A 101 8.20 -0.08 -20.78
N TYR A 102 7.00 -0.33 -20.25
CA TYR A 102 6.09 -1.37 -20.72
C TYR A 102 4.67 -0.82 -21.00
N PRO A 103 4.52 0.15 -21.93
CA PRO A 103 3.24 0.83 -22.16
C PRO A 103 2.15 -0.13 -22.65
N GLU A 104 2.47 -1.06 -23.54
CA GLU A 104 1.51 -2.06 -24.05
C GLU A 104 0.98 -2.98 -22.94
N THR A 105 1.84 -3.36 -21.99
CA THR A 105 1.43 -4.18 -20.85
C THR A 105 0.54 -3.36 -19.91
N PHE A 106 0.85 -2.08 -19.69
CA PHE A 106 0.00 -1.18 -18.91
C PHE A 106 -1.39 -1.00 -19.53
N GLU A 107 -1.48 -0.76 -20.84
CA GLU A 107 -2.75 -0.68 -21.56
C GLU A 107 -3.53 -1.99 -21.47
N ARG A 108 -2.84 -3.14 -21.51
CA ARG A 108 -3.44 -4.46 -21.32
C ARG A 108 -4.08 -4.60 -19.93
N ILE A 109 -3.42 -4.16 -18.85
CA ILE A 109 -3.98 -4.15 -17.49
C ILE A 109 -5.35 -3.45 -17.50
N ILE A 110 -5.44 -2.28 -18.13
CA ILE A 110 -6.67 -1.47 -18.20
C ILE A 110 -7.72 -2.14 -19.08
N ARG A 111 -7.33 -2.58 -20.28
CA ARG A 111 -8.24 -3.22 -21.26
C ARG A 111 -8.89 -4.49 -20.71
N GLU A 112 -8.17 -5.23 -19.87
CA GLU A 112 -8.70 -6.42 -19.20
C GLU A 112 -9.54 -6.08 -17.97
N GLY A 113 -9.78 -4.80 -17.67
CA GLY A 113 -10.71 -4.36 -16.62
C GLY A 113 -10.12 -4.47 -15.21
N HIS A 114 -8.81 -4.49 -15.07
CA HIS A 114 -8.17 -4.34 -13.76
C HIS A 114 -8.13 -2.88 -13.33
N THR A 115 -8.10 -2.67 -12.02
CA THR A 115 -8.01 -1.32 -11.45
C THR A 115 -6.55 -0.89 -11.35
N VAL A 116 -6.26 0.35 -11.70
CA VAL A 116 -4.90 0.91 -11.62
C VAL A 116 -4.83 1.97 -10.51
N GLY A 117 -3.74 1.92 -9.74
CA GLY A 117 -3.35 2.93 -8.78
C GLY A 117 -1.93 3.44 -9.03
N ASN A 118 -1.63 4.59 -8.42
CA ASN A 118 -0.33 5.25 -8.51
C ASN A 118 0.64 4.69 -7.45
N HIS A 119 1.86 4.34 -7.86
CA HIS A 119 2.92 3.88 -6.97
C HIS A 119 4.18 4.75 -7.03
N THR A 120 4.01 6.06 -7.20
CA THR A 120 5.04 7.06 -7.48
C THR A 120 5.70 6.89 -8.86
N PHE A 121 6.37 7.94 -9.32
CA PHE A 121 7.08 7.89 -10.59
C PHE A 121 8.31 6.98 -10.53
N SER A 122 9.14 7.12 -9.51
CA SER A 122 10.47 6.49 -9.48
C SER A 122 10.63 5.31 -8.54
N HIS A 123 9.79 5.21 -7.50
CA HIS A 123 9.91 4.24 -6.41
C HIS A 123 11.34 4.17 -5.82
N SER A 124 12.00 5.32 -5.64
CA SER A 124 13.37 5.35 -5.13
C SER A 124 13.47 4.87 -3.67
N ASN A 125 14.62 4.33 -3.26
CA ASN A 125 14.89 4.02 -1.85
C ASN A 125 14.86 5.28 -0.94
N GLN A 126 14.94 6.47 -1.52
CA GLN A 126 14.86 7.74 -0.81
C GLN A 126 13.42 8.26 -0.63
N THR A 127 12.41 7.57 -1.18
CA THR A 127 11.01 8.01 -1.17
C THR A 127 10.52 8.37 0.23
N GLY A 128 10.87 7.58 1.24
CA GLY A 128 10.52 7.86 2.64
C GLY A 128 11.12 9.15 3.22
N PHE A 129 12.17 9.69 2.60
CA PHE A 129 12.89 10.88 3.06
C PHE A 129 12.61 12.13 2.21
N LEU A 130 11.78 12.01 1.18
CA LEU A 130 11.45 13.13 0.32
C LEU A 130 10.68 14.22 1.09
N SER A 131 10.94 15.48 0.70
CA SER A 131 10.12 16.60 1.15
C SER A 131 8.71 16.49 0.57
N THR A 132 7.74 17.19 1.17
CA THR A 132 6.36 17.21 0.65
C THR A 132 6.32 17.60 -0.84
N HIS A 133 7.09 18.61 -1.26
CA HIS A 133 7.12 19.08 -2.64
C HIS A 133 7.65 18.01 -3.61
N LYS A 134 8.75 17.34 -3.25
CA LYS A 134 9.31 16.25 -4.08
C LYS A 134 8.35 15.06 -4.17
N MET A 135 7.65 14.73 -3.08
CA MET A 135 6.65 13.66 -3.09
C MET A 135 5.43 14.01 -3.96
N VAL A 136 4.98 15.27 -3.93
CA VAL A 136 3.91 15.74 -4.83
C VAL A 136 4.34 15.56 -6.29
N ALA A 137 5.55 16.00 -6.64
CA ALA A 137 6.08 15.83 -8.00
C ALA A 137 6.18 14.35 -8.43
N GLU A 138 6.58 13.45 -7.52
CA GLU A 138 6.60 12.00 -7.80
C GLU A 138 5.21 11.42 -8.07
N ILE A 139 4.18 11.90 -7.36
CA ILE A 139 2.79 11.45 -7.56
C ILE A 139 2.24 12.04 -8.87
N GLU A 140 2.33 13.35 -9.06
CA GLU A 140 1.79 14.06 -10.23
C GLU A 140 2.45 13.56 -11.52
N LYS A 141 3.77 13.38 -11.54
CA LYS A 141 4.46 12.84 -12.72
C LYS A 141 3.99 11.43 -13.08
N CYS A 142 3.73 10.58 -12.08
CA CYS A 142 3.16 9.26 -12.34
C CYS A 142 1.70 9.36 -12.85
N ASP A 143 0.92 10.33 -12.39
CA ASP A 143 -0.44 10.57 -12.89
C ASP A 143 -0.44 11.06 -14.35
N GLU A 144 0.50 11.92 -14.72
CA GLU A 144 0.69 12.37 -16.10
C GLU A 144 0.95 11.19 -17.02
N ILE A 145 1.80 10.25 -16.61
CA ILE A 145 2.10 9.03 -17.38
C ILE A 145 0.91 8.09 -17.46
N ILE A 146 0.23 7.85 -16.32
CA ILE A 146 -1.00 7.03 -16.29
C ILE A 146 -2.06 7.61 -17.24
N SER A 147 -2.24 8.93 -17.23
CA SER A 147 -3.19 9.61 -18.12
C SER A 147 -2.74 9.63 -19.58
N GLY A 148 -1.43 9.75 -19.82
CA GLY A 148 -0.85 9.83 -21.16
C GLY A 148 -0.89 8.51 -21.91
N VAL A 149 -0.56 7.40 -21.23
CA VAL A 149 -0.52 6.05 -21.82
C VAL A 149 -1.87 5.36 -21.68
N GLY A 150 -2.47 5.40 -20.48
CA GLY A 150 -3.68 4.62 -20.19
C GLY A 150 -4.99 5.34 -20.47
N HIS A 151 -4.96 6.65 -20.76
CA HIS A 151 -6.15 7.49 -20.93
C HIS A 151 -7.15 7.42 -19.77
N ILE A 152 -6.66 7.11 -18.56
CA ILE A 152 -7.46 7.05 -17.34
C ILE A 152 -6.92 8.01 -16.28
N LYS A 153 -7.76 8.33 -15.30
CA LYS A 153 -7.36 9.00 -14.07
C LYS A 153 -7.65 8.07 -12.89
N THR A 154 -6.73 8.04 -11.94
CA THR A 154 -6.90 7.29 -10.69
C THR A 154 -6.70 8.22 -9.50
N ASP A 155 -7.54 8.08 -8.48
CA ASP A 155 -7.33 8.70 -7.17
C ASP A 155 -6.64 7.74 -6.19
N LEU A 156 -6.35 6.50 -6.61
CA LEU A 156 -5.71 5.49 -5.78
C LEU A 156 -4.20 5.73 -5.73
N TYR A 157 -3.64 5.65 -4.54
CA TYR A 157 -2.21 5.73 -4.31
C TYR A 157 -1.78 4.73 -3.25
N ARG A 158 -0.69 4.01 -3.49
CA ARG A 158 -0.05 3.19 -2.46
C ARG A 158 1.32 3.75 -2.13
N PRO A 159 1.61 4.06 -0.85
CA PRO A 159 2.94 4.52 -0.45
C PRO A 159 4.00 3.45 -0.69
N PRO A 160 5.10 3.76 -1.38
CA PRO A 160 6.26 2.88 -1.52
C PRO A 160 6.72 2.30 -0.17
N PHE A 161 7.01 1.00 -0.17
CA PHE A 161 7.40 0.23 1.02
C PHE A 161 6.39 0.23 2.19
N GLY A 162 5.20 0.81 2.00
CA GLY A 162 4.22 1.03 3.07
C GLY A 162 4.61 2.14 4.05
N VAL A 163 5.67 2.89 3.76
CA VAL A 163 6.18 3.94 4.64
C VAL A 163 5.27 5.15 4.57
N THR A 164 4.80 5.61 5.72
CA THR A 164 4.01 6.83 5.86
C THR A 164 4.69 7.81 6.82
N ASN A 165 4.57 9.10 6.57
CA ASN A 165 5.13 10.14 7.43
C ASN A 165 4.41 11.48 7.17
N PRO A 166 4.69 12.55 7.95
CA PRO A 166 4.03 13.84 7.78
C PRO A 166 4.19 14.48 6.39
N ASN A 167 5.31 14.24 5.69
CA ASN A 167 5.54 14.78 4.35
C ASN A 167 4.69 14.04 3.32
N ILE A 168 4.67 12.71 3.37
CA ILE A 168 3.82 11.86 2.52
C ILE A 168 2.35 12.18 2.77
N ALA A 169 1.93 12.31 4.03
CA ALA A 169 0.55 12.68 4.39
C ALA A 169 0.15 14.05 3.82
N LYS A 170 1.05 15.03 3.80
CA LYS A 170 0.80 16.33 3.16
C LYS A 170 0.72 16.21 1.64
N ALA A 171 1.58 15.39 1.02
CA ALA A 171 1.58 15.21 -0.43
C ALA A 171 0.30 14.52 -0.93
N ILE A 172 -0.14 13.45 -0.24
CA ILE A 172 -1.40 12.75 -0.52
C ILE A 172 -2.59 13.72 -0.47
N ARG A 173 -2.66 14.60 0.54
CA ARG A 173 -3.72 15.61 0.62
C ARG A 173 -3.65 16.68 -0.46
N LYS A 174 -2.45 17.05 -0.91
CA LYS A 174 -2.28 18.06 -1.97
C LYS A 174 -2.63 17.53 -3.36
N THR A 175 -2.55 16.22 -3.55
CA THR A 175 -2.81 15.52 -4.81
C THR A 175 -4.16 14.81 -4.82
N ASP A 176 -5.00 15.06 -3.80
CA ASP A 176 -6.31 14.45 -3.59
C ASP A 176 -6.34 12.92 -3.71
N LYS A 177 -5.23 12.27 -3.34
CA LYS A 177 -5.10 10.81 -3.39
C LYS A 177 -5.72 10.11 -2.20
N LYS A 178 -6.19 8.90 -2.44
CA LYS A 178 -6.65 7.94 -1.45
C LYS A 178 -5.56 6.90 -1.22
N SER A 179 -5.02 6.89 0.00
CA SER A 179 -4.00 5.92 0.36
C SER A 179 -4.59 4.54 0.54
N ILE A 180 -4.01 3.55 -0.14
CA ILE A 180 -4.39 2.15 -0.07
C ILE A 180 -3.22 1.37 0.54
N GLY A 181 -3.47 0.68 1.65
CA GLY A 181 -2.51 -0.22 2.28
C GLY A 181 -2.90 -1.67 2.05
N TRP A 182 -2.59 -2.50 3.05
CA TRP A 182 -2.90 -3.93 3.08
C TRP A 182 -2.99 -4.39 4.53
N ASN A 183 -3.58 -5.55 4.75
CA ASN A 183 -3.54 -6.28 6.03
C ASN A 183 -2.99 -7.71 5.89
N ILE A 184 -2.72 -8.14 4.66
CA ILE A 184 -2.11 -9.44 4.34
C ILE A 184 -0.86 -9.19 3.49
N ARG A 185 0.30 -9.13 4.16
CA ARG A 185 1.61 -8.94 3.51
C ARG A 185 2.30 -10.27 3.22
N SER A 186 2.52 -10.56 1.94
CA SER A 186 3.23 -11.75 1.42
C SER A 186 4.70 -11.83 1.84
N LEU A 187 5.41 -10.69 1.82
CA LEU A 187 6.88 -10.63 1.83
C LEU A 187 7.53 -11.41 0.69
N ASP A 188 6.86 -11.49 -0.47
CA ASP A 188 7.33 -12.17 -1.67
C ASP A 188 8.60 -11.54 -2.28
N THR A 189 8.89 -10.29 -1.99
CA THR A 189 10.17 -9.63 -2.36
C THR A 189 11.33 -9.94 -1.42
N ILE A 190 11.08 -10.62 -0.28
CA ILE A 190 12.10 -10.89 0.76
C ILE A 190 12.27 -12.39 1.01
N ILE A 191 11.18 -13.16 0.99
CA ILE A 191 11.20 -14.60 1.26
C ILE A 191 11.43 -15.33 -0.07
N ASP A 192 12.41 -16.22 -0.15
CA ASP A 192 12.68 -17.00 -1.37
C ASP A 192 11.83 -18.27 -1.50
N ASP A 193 11.37 -18.82 -0.38
CA ASP A 193 10.58 -20.06 -0.35
C ASP A 193 9.09 -19.77 -0.62
N GLU A 194 8.62 -20.19 -1.80
CA GLU A 194 7.22 -20.10 -2.26
C GLU A 194 6.22 -20.65 -1.25
N LYS A 195 6.53 -21.81 -0.64
CA LYS A 195 5.63 -22.45 0.35
C LYS A 195 5.50 -21.61 1.61
N LYS A 196 6.56 -20.91 2.02
CA LYS A 196 6.51 -19.98 3.16
C LYS A 196 5.67 -18.76 2.83
N ILE A 197 5.82 -18.18 1.64
CA ILE A 197 4.97 -17.06 1.19
C ILE A 197 3.51 -17.49 1.16
N TYR A 198 3.21 -18.61 0.51
CA TYR A 198 1.86 -19.17 0.40
C TYR A 198 1.22 -19.38 1.77
N LYS A 199 1.90 -20.07 2.70
CA LYS A 199 1.39 -20.30 4.08
C LYS A 199 1.16 -18.99 4.83
N ARG A 200 2.04 -18.00 4.65
CA ARG A 200 1.92 -16.70 5.30
C ARG A 200 0.70 -15.94 4.81
N VAL A 201 0.46 -15.93 3.49
CA VAL A 201 -0.71 -15.26 2.89
C VAL A 201 -1.98 -15.97 3.33
N THR A 202 -2.09 -17.28 3.05
CA THR A 202 -3.30 -18.06 3.32
C THR A 202 -3.66 -18.12 4.80
N GLY A 203 -2.67 -18.20 5.69
CA GLY A 203 -2.88 -18.18 7.15
C GLY A 203 -3.42 -16.87 7.71
N LYS A 204 -3.43 -15.79 6.93
CA LYS A 204 -3.95 -14.47 7.32
C LYS A 204 -5.23 -14.07 6.59
N ILE A 205 -5.69 -14.86 5.62
CA ILE A 205 -6.90 -14.56 4.85
C ILE A 205 -8.11 -14.48 5.77
N LYS A 206 -8.83 -13.37 5.65
CA LYS A 206 -10.10 -13.10 6.31
C LYS A 206 -11.00 -12.29 5.36
N PRO A 207 -12.33 -12.34 5.53
CA PRO A 207 -13.27 -11.50 4.80
C PRO A 207 -12.80 -10.04 4.68
N GLY A 208 -12.85 -9.50 3.47
CA GLY A 208 -12.45 -8.14 3.15
C GLY A 208 -10.94 -7.86 3.14
N GLY A 209 -10.09 -8.87 3.27
CA GLY A 209 -8.64 -8.71 3.27
C GLY A 209 -8.09 -8.09 1.97
N ILE A 210 -7.04 -7.27 2.10
CA ILE A 210 -6.26 -6.76 0.97
C ILE A 210 -4.88 -7.43 1.02
N ILE A 211 -4.59 -8.21 -0.01
CA ILE A 211 -3.35 -8.96 -0.16
C ILE A 211 -2.36 -8.13 -0.97
N LEU A 212 -1.19 -7.83 -0.39
CA LEU A 212 -0.06 -7.25 -1.11
C LEU A 212 0.80 -8.37 -1.71
N LEU A 213 1.02 -8.32 -3.02
CA LEU A 213 1.92 -9.13 -3.84
C LEU A 213 2.69 -8.21 -4.80
N HIS A 214 3.69 -8.74 -5.50
CA HIS A 214 4.43 -8.03 -6.54
C HIS A 214 4.48 -8.87 -7.83
N ASP A 215 4.08 -8.30 -8.96
CA ASP A 215 4.07 -8.97 -10.27
C ASP A 215 5.43 -8.89 -10.98
N THR A 216 6.51 -9.06 -10.21
CA THR A 216 7.89 -8.81 -10.63
C THR A 216 8.77 -10.08 -10.66
N SER A 217 8.21 -11.24 -10.33
CA SER A 217 8.98 -12.49 -10.29
C SER A 217 8.15 -13.74 -10.58
N GLU A 218 8.82 -14.78 -11.08
CA GLU A 218 8.25 -16.11 -11.30
C GLU A 218 7.83 -16.80 -10.00
N LYS A 219 8.59 -16.57 -8.92
CA LYS A 219 8.25 -17.04 -7.57
C LYS A 219 6.87 -16.55 -7.11
N THR A 220 6.60 -15.25 -7.28
CA THR A 220 5.28 -14.71 -6.92
C THR A 220 4.18 -15.26 -7.84
N TYR A 221 4.49 -15.53 -9.11
CA TYR A 221 3.55 -16.16 -10.03
C TYR A 221 3.11 -17.55 -9.54
N HIS A 222 4.05 -18.41 -9.12
CA HIS A 222 3.72 -19.73 -8.55
C HIS A 222 2.89 -19.61 -7.27
N VAL A 223 3.23 -18.66 -6.39
CA VAL A 223 2.42 -18.37 -5.19
C VAL A 223 1.00 -17.94 -5.58
N LEU A 224 0.84 -17.14 -6.63
CA LEU A 224 -0.48 -16.72 -7.11
C LEU A 224 -1.29 -17.93 -7.61
N VAL A 225 -0.69 -18.84 -8.39
CA VAL A 225 -1.36 -20.08 -8.84
C VAL A 225 -1.96 -20.84 -7.66
N ASP A 226 -1.14 -21.14 -6.65
CA ASP A 226 -1.59 -21.87 -5.45
C ASP A 226 -2.64 -21.07 -4.64
N LEU A 227 -2.48 -19.75 -4.58
CA LEU A 227 -3.43 -18.87 -3.90
C LEU A 227 -4.79 -18.87 -4.59
N LEU A 228 -4.86 -18.81 -5.92
CA LEU A 228 -6.12 -18.84 -6.66
C LEU A 228 -6.86 -20.18 -6.46
N LEU A 229 -6.13 -21.30 -6.46
CA LEU A 229 -6.67 -22.61 -6.13
C LEU A 229 -7.24 -22.64 -4.70
N PHE A 230 -6.52 -22.09 -3.73
CA PHE A 230 -6.99 -21.97 -2.35
C PHE A 230 -8.26 -21.13 -2.24
N LEU A 231 -8.31 -19.96 -2.90
CA LEU A 231 -9.47 -19.07 -2.86
C LEU A 231 -10.70 -19.75 -3.46
N LYS A 232 -10.53 -20.49 -4.57
CA LYS A 232 -11.58 -21.28 -5.19
C LYS A 232 -12.10 -22.38 -4.26
N ASP A 233 -11.21 -23.17 -3.65
CA ASP A 233 -11.58 -24.21 -2.68
C ASP A 233 -12.34 -23.64 -1.47
N LYS A 234 -11.87 -22.51 -0.94
CA LYS A 234 -12.48 -21.84 0.22
C LYS A 234 -13.68 -20.96 -0.12
N LYS A 235 -14.06 -20.90 -1.40
CA LYS A 235 -15.18 -20.11 -1.94
C LYS A 235 -15.06 -18.62 -1.60
N TYR A 236 -13.85 -18.07 -1.75
CA TYR A 236 -13.62 -16.64 -1.73
C TYR A 236 -13.82 -16.04 -3.12
N SER A 237 -14.59 -14.97 -3.20
CA SER A 237 -14.62 -14.10 -4.37
C SER A 237 -13.52 -13.03 -4.28
N THR A 238 -13.35 -12.27 -5.36
CA THR A 238 -12.39 -11.16 -5.42
C THR A 238 -13.09 -9.83 -5.70
N PHE A 239 -12.54 -8.74 -5.18
CA PHE A 239 -12.96 -7.38 -5.51
C PHE A 239 -11.75 -6.50 -5.83
N THR A 240 -11.99 -5.44 -6.59
CA THR A 240 -10.99 -4.39 -6.87
C THR A 240 -11.14 -3.21 -5.91
N ILE A 241 -10.07 -2.46 -5.65
CA ILE A 241 -10.06 -1.44 -4.60
C ILE A 241 -11.05 -0.29 -4.85
N ASP A 242 -11.27 0.10 -6.10
CA ASP A 242 -12.24 1.14 -6.47
C ASP A 242 -13.69 0.77 -6.08
N SER A 243 -14.02 -0.53 -5.99
CA SER A 243 -15.31 -0.99 -5.50
C SER A 243 -15.57 -0.59 -4.03
N ILE A 244 -14.52 -0.53 -3.19
CA ILE A 244 -14.66 -0.04 -1.79
C ILE A 244 -15.00 1.45 -1.78
N ILE A 245 -14.40 2.21 -2.69
CA ILE A 245 -14.51 3.67 -2.70
C ILE A 245 -15.85 4.13 -3.26
N ASN A 246 -16.34 3.46 -4.31
CA ASN A 246 -17.62 3.78 -4.93
C ASN A 246 -18.80 3.50 -3.99
N LEU A 247 -18.67 2.56 -3.04
CA LEU A 247 -19.67 2.31 -2.00
C LEU A 247 -19.85 3.48 -1.01
N LYS A 248 -18.83 4.34 -0.82
CA LYS A 248 -18.93 5.50 0.09
C LYS A 248 -19.59 6.73 -0.55
N LYS A 249 -19.89 6.69 -1.86
CA LYS A 249 -20.54 7.79 -2.59
C LYS A 249 -22.06 7.62 -2.73
N LYS A 250 -22.62 6.50 -2.26
CA LYS A 250 -24.06 6.24 -2.15
C LYS A 250 -24.48 6.38 -0.69
#